data_AF-X1AGJ0-F1
#
_entry.id   AF-X1AGJ0-F1
#
_cell.length_a   1.000
_cell.length_b   1.000
_cell.length_c   1.000
_cell.angle_alpha   90.00
_cell.angle_beta   90.00
_cell.angle_gamma   90.00
#
_symmetry.space_group_name_H-M   'P 1'
#
loop_
_entity.id
_entity.type
_entity.pdbx_description
1 polymer ?
#
loop_
_entity_poly.entity_id
_entity_poly.type
_entity_poly.pdbx_seq_one_letter_code
_entity_poly.pdbx_strand_id
1 'polypeptide(L)'
;ELNGNYITEVKGLNTLENLTILELSTNKISEIKGLDNLKSLKFIDLSYNIITELKSLKSLYSLISIDLTGNSLPNSEENRNYDEDDADFLFEYIYKKI
;
A
#
# COMPACT_ATOMS: atom_id res chain seq x y z
N GLU A 1 -11.41 8.12 1.51
CA GLU A 1 -10.41 9.07 2.01
C GLU A 1 -10.23 9.01 3.52
N LEU A 2 -8.99 8.79 3.97
CA LEU A 2 -8.53 8.84 5.38
C LEU A 2 -7.21 9.62 5.52
N ASN A 3 -6.91 10.51 4.56
CA ASN A 3 -5.67 11.28 4.50
C ASN A 3 -5.53 12.25 5.69
N GLY A 4 -4.29 12.54 6.11
CA GLY A 4 -4.00 13.60 7.07
C GLY A 4 -4.45 13.30 8.51
N ASN A 5 -4.48 12.03 8.90
CA ASN A 5 -4.88 11.60 10.25
C ASN A 5 -3.65 11.10 11.05
N TYR A 6 -3.92 10.55 12.24
CA TYR A 6 -2.91 9.90 13.08
C TYR A 6 -3.04 8.38 13.05
N ILE A 7 -3.47 7.81 11.93
CA ILE A 7 -3.66 6.36 11.79
C ILE A 7 -2.28 5.70 11.84
N THR A 8 -2.11 4.77 12.78
CA THR A 8 -0.90 3.95 12.91
C THR A 8 -1.11 2.52 12.40
N GLU A 9 -2.37 2.10 12.25
CA GLU A 9 -2.74 0.75 11.83
C GLU A 9 -4.09 0.79 11.10
N VAL A 10 -4.17 0.06 9.99
CA VAL A 10 -5.41 -0.07 9.22
C VAL A 10 -6.26 -1.22 9.78
N LYS A 11 -7.43 -0.89 10.31
CA LYS A 11 -8.37 -1.83 10.94
C LYS A 11 -9.80 -1.56 10.49
N GLY A 12 -10.66 -2.57 10.59
CA GLY A 12 -12.09 -2.43 10.30
C GLY A 12 -12.47 -2.39 8.82
N LEU A 13 -11.52 -2.66 7.91
CA LEU A 13 -11.77 -2.72 6.47
C LEU A 13 -12.09 -4.14 5.97
N ASN A 14 -12.12 -5.14 6.87
CA ASN A 14 -12.20 -6.56 6.53
C ASN A 14 -13.51 -6.97 5.82
N THR A 15 -14.55 -6.15 5.83
CA THR A 15 -15.83 -6.39 5.14
C THR A 15 -15.94 -5.65 3.80
N LEU A 16 -14.96 -4.82 3.45
CA LEU A 16 -14.99 -3.95 2.27
C LEU A 16 -14.41 -4.64 1.03
N GLU A 17 -14.90 -5.84 0.70
CA GLU A 17 -14.35 -6.67 -0.39
C GLU A 17 -14.43 -6.02 -1.78
N ASN A 18 -15.34 -5.05 -1.94
CA ASN A 18 -15.55 -4.29 -3.18
C ASN A 18 -14.81 -2.94 -3.20
N LEU A 19 -14.00 -2.62 -2.18
CA LEU A 19 -13.23 -1.37 -2.15
C LEU A 19 -12.18 -1.39 -3.26
N THR A 20 -12.18 -0.36 -4.10
CA THR A 20 -11.27 -0.23 -5.24
C THR A 20 -10.18 0.81 -5.03
N ILE A 21 -10.43 1.82 -4.21
CA ILE A 21 -9.52 2.92 -3.92
C ILE A 21 -9.44 3.10 -2.40
N LEU A 22 -8.23 3.18 -1.86
CA LEU A 22 -7.97 3.44 -0.45
C LEU A 22 -6.91 4.54 -0.31
N GLU A 23 -7.27 5.67 0.26
CA GLU A 23 -6.38 6.82 0.45
C GLU A 23 -6.03 6.96 1.94
N LEU A 24 -4.74 6.83 2.25
CA LEU A 24 -4.17 6.84 3.59
C LEU A 24 -2.94 7.75 3.68
N SER A 25 -2.78 8.72 2.77
CA SER A 25 -1.60 9.58 2.76
C SER A 25 -1.50 10.47 4.00
N THR A 26 -0.27 10.87 4.34
CA THR A 26 -0.02 11.76 5.49
C THR A 26 -0.58 11.18 6.79
N ASN A 27 -0.18 9.95 7.11
CA ASN A 27 -0.55 9.26 8.35
C ASN A 27 0.73 8.81 9.10
N LYS A 28 0.61 7.88 10.06
CA LYS A 28 1.73 7.35 10.86
C LYS A 28 1.82 5.83 10.76
N ILE A 29 1.44 5.27 9.61
CA ILE A 29 1.47 3.83 9.37
C ILE A 29 2.93 3.40 9.21
N SER A 30 3.37 2.45 10.02
CA SER A 30 4.72 1.88 9.95
C SER A 30 4.76 0.49 9.31
N GLU A 31 3.60 -0.17 9.21
CA GLU A 31 3.48 -1.52 8.68
C GLU A 31 2.15 -1.68 7.95
N ILE A 32 2.19 -2.40 6.82
CA ILE A 32 1.01 -2.69 6.01
C ILE A 32 0.33 -3.94 6.56
N LYS A 33 -0.82 -3.76 7.21
CA LYS A 33 -1.63 -4.82 7.83
C LYS A 33 -3.13 -4.54 7.63
N GLY A 34 -3.94 -5.59 7.74
CA GLY A 34 -5.41 -5.45 7.73
C GLY A 34 -6.03 -5.21 6.36
N LEU A 35 -5.27 -5.45 5.28
CA LEU A 35 -5.72 -5.29 3.89
C LEU A 35 -6.10 -6.62 3.21
N ASP A 36 -5.97 -7.76 3.91
CA ASP A 36 -6.02 -9.10 3.30
C ASP A 36 -7.33 -9.45 2.56
N ASN A 37 -8.43 -8.82 2.95
CA ASN A 37 -9.75 -9.05 2.34
C ASN A 37 -10.07 -8.07 1.20
N LEU A 38 -9.21 -7.07 0.93
CA LEU A 38 -9.45 -6.02 -0.07
C LEU A 38 -9.06 -6.51 -1.48
N LYS A 39 -9.65 -7.62 -1.89
CA LYS A 39 -9.33 -8.32 -3.14
C LYS A 39 -9.62 -7.52 -4.40
N SER A 40 -10.53 -6.55 -4.32
CA SER A 40 -10.88 -5.65 -5.43
C SER A 40 -10.07 -4.35 -5.44
N LEU A 41 -9.14 -4.17 -4.49
CA LEU A 41 -8.37 -2.94 -4.36
C LEU A 41 -7.43 -2.78 -5.56
N LYS A 42 -7.55 -1.65 -6.24
CA LYS A 42 -6.77 -1.30 -7.43
C LYS A 42 -5.77 -0.19 -7.15
N PHE A 43 -6.13 0.75 -6.30
CA PHE A 43 -5.32 1.92 -5.97
C PHE A 43 -5.20 2.06 -4.46
N ILE A 44 -3.97 2.23 -3.97
CA ILE A 44 -3.72 2.57 -2.58
C ILE A 44 -2.68 3.69 -2.47
N ASP A 45 -3.05 4.76 -1.78
CA ASP A 45 -2.12 5.85 -1.47
C ASP A 45 -1.64 5.70 -0.02
N LEU A 46 -0.36 5.34 0.13
CA LEU A 46 0.36 5.25 1.41
C LEU A 46 1.46 6.30 1.50
N SER A 47 1.42 7.33 0.65
CA SER A 47 2.45 8.37 0.63
C SER A 47 2.53 9.11 1.97
N TYR A 48 3.71 9.60 2.31
CA TYR A 48 3.97 10.36 3.54
C TYR A 48 3.51 9.62 4.81
N ASN A 49 3.88 8.33 4.90
CA ASN A 49 3.78 7.52 6.11
C ASN A 49 5.20 7.20 6.63
N ILE A 50 5.32 6.21 7.53
CA ILE A 50 6.61 5.82 8.14
C ILE A 50 6.88 4.32 7.91
N ILE A 51 6.45 3.79 6.77
CA ILE A 51 6.61 2.38 6.42
C ILE A 51 8.10 2.08 6.21
N THR A 52 8.58 1.02 6.87
CA THR A 52 10.00 0.61 6.80
C THR A 52 10.21 -0.69 6.03
N GLU A 53 9.15 -1.42 5.73
CA GLU A 53 9.21 -2.67 4.95
C GLU A 53 7.90 -2.95 4.22
N LEU A 54 8.00 -3.53 3.02
CA LEU A 54 6.85 -4.03 2.27
C LEU A 54 6.62 -5.50 2.63
N LYS A 55 5.67 -5.74 3.53
CA LYS A 55 5.14 -7.08 3.84
C LYS A 55 3.65 -7.12 3.57
N SER A 56 3.11 -8.33 3.40
CA SER A 56 1.65 -8.56 3.42
C SER A 56 0.83 -7.94 2.29
N LEU A 57 1.43 -7.68 1.12
CA LEU A 57 0.73 -7.17 -0.07
C LEU A 57 0.29 -8.28 -1.04
N LYS A 58 0.68 -9.54 -0.79
CA LYS A 58 0.41 -10.69 -1.69
C LYS A 58 -1.09 -10.96 -1.92
N SER A 59 -1.94 -10.59 -0.97
CA SER A 59 -3.38 -10.76 -1.04
C SER A 59 -4.07 -9.74 -1.97
N LEU A 60 -3.38 -8.64 -2.30
CA LEU A 60 -3.89 -7.57 -3.15
C LEU A 60 -3.55 -7.83 -4.63
N TYR A 61 -4.01 -8.95 -5.18
CA TYR A 61 -3.68 -9.35 -6.56
C TYR A 61 -4.34 -8.48 -7.65
N SER A 62 -5.31 -7.64 -7.28
CA SER A 62 -5.94 -6.67 -8.21
C SER A 62 -5.28 -5.30 -8.18
N LEU A 63 -4.20 -5.13 -7.41
CA LEU A 63 -3.54 -3.84 -7.22
C LEU A 63 -2.82 -3.43 -8.51
N ILE A 64 -3.10 -2.21 -8.96
CA ILE A 64 -2.55 -1.63 -10.18
C ILE A 64 -1.58 -0.52 -9.83
N SER A 65 -1.85 0.22 -8.75
CA SER A 65 -1.00 1.32 -8.32
C SER A 65 -0.93 1.45 -6.81
N ILE A 66 0.27 1.77 -6.35
CA ILE A 66 0.62 2.00 -4.96
C ILE A 66 1.58 3.19 -4.86
N ASP A 67 1.18 4.21 -4.11
CA ASP A 67 2.08 5.33 -3.81
C ASP A 67 2.78 5.11 -2.46
N LEU A 68 4.10 4.95 -2.50
CA LEU A 68 4.97 4.83 -1.32
C LEU A 68 5.87 6.04 -1.12
N THR A 69 5.66 7.12 -1.88
CA THR A 69 6.47 8.34 -1.82
C THR A 69 6.56 8.88 -0.39
N GLY A 70 7.76 9.24 0.06
CA GLY A 70 7.94 9.85 1.38
C GLY A 70 7.77 8.91 2.58
N ASN A 71 7.97 7.60 2.38
CA ASN A 71 8.09 6.62 3.46
C ASN A 71 9.56 6.48 3.95
N SER A 72 9.82 5.47 4.77
CA SER A 72 11.13 5.15 5.35
C SER A 72 11.66 3.79 4.87
N LEU A 73 11.33 3.40 3.63
CA LEU A 73 11.83 2.15 3.04
C LEU A 73 13.35 2.24 2.83
N PRO A 74 14.09 1.13 3.00
CA PRO A 74 15.55 1.14 3.05
C PRO A 74 16.22 1.55 1.74
N ASN A 75 15.53 1.36 0.61
CA ASN A 75 16.01 1.79 -0.70
C ASN A 75 15.22 3.01 -1.17
N SER A 76 15.92 4.05 -1.64
CA SER A 76 15.27 5.25 -2.18
C SER A 76 14.36 4.93 -3.36
N GLU A 77 14.73 3.94 -4.18
CA GLU A 77 13.90 3.49 -5.32
C GLU A 77 12.54 2.94 -4.87
N GLU A 78 12.44 2.41 -3.64
CA GLU A 78 11.18 1.87 -3.10
C GLU A 78 10.22 2.97 -2.63
N ASN A 79 10.73 4.17 -2.33
CA ASN A 79 9.93 5.30 -1.85
C ASN A 79 9.41 6.16 -3.02
N ARG A 80 8.70 5.54 -3.97
CA ARG A 80 8.10 6.24 -5.11
C ARG A 80 6.69 5.74 -5.38
N ASN A 81 6.01 6.41 -6.29
CA ASN A 81 4.77 5.91 -6.86
C ASN A 81 5.05 4.81 -7.89
N TYR A 82 4.28 3.75 -7.82
CA TYR A 82 4.23 2.66 -8.79
C TYR A 82 2.83 2.61 -9.39
N ASP A 83 2.74 2.60 -10.71
CA ASP A 83 1.48 2.56 -11.44
C ASP A 83 1.48 1.44 -12.50
N GLU A 84 0.52 1.49 -13.43
CA GLU A 84 0.36 0.44 -14.44
C GLU A 84 1.57 0.30 -15.37
N ASP A 85 2.34 1.38 -15.58
CA ASP A 85 3.55 1.35 -16.39
C ASP A 85 4.71 0.65 -15.65
N ASP A 86 4.64 0.59 -14.31
CA ASP A 86 5.57 -0.10 -13.43
C ASP A 86 5.14 -1.54 -13.04
N ALA A 87 4.17 -2.13 -13.75
CA ALA A 87 3.56 -3.41 -13.38
C ALA A 87 4.59 -4.55 -13.17
N ASP A 88 5.67 -4.58 -13.96
CA ASP A 88 6.75 -5.56 -13.82
C ASP A 88 7.50 -5.41 -12.48
N PHE A 89 7.71 -4.17 -12.02
CA PHE A 89 8.32 -3.93 -10.71
C PHE A 89 7.40 -4.39 -9.60
N LEU A 90 6.11 -4.00 -9.66
CA LEU A 90 5.09 -4.47 -8.72
C LEU A 90 5.10 -6.00 -8.65
N PHE A 91 5.17 -6.66 -9.80
CA PHE A 91 5.16 -8.11 -9.85
C PHE A 91 6.41 -8.76 -9.24
N GLU A 92 7.60 -8.35 -9.66
CA GLU A 92 8.85 -8.92 -9.17
C GLU A 92 9.14 -8.55 -7.70
N TYR A 93 8.87 -7.30 -7.31
CA TYR A 93 9.24 -6.80 -5.99
C TYR A 93 8.20 -7.14 -4.93
N ILE A 94 6.91 -7.05 -5.25
CA ILE A 94 5.84 -7.25 -4.25
C ILE A 94 5.38 -8.71 -4.21
N TYR A 95 5.27 -9.39 -5.35
CA TYR A 95 4.76 -10.78 -5.37
C TYR A 95 5.84 -11.86 -5.32
N LYS A 96 7.08 -11.60 -5.79
CA LYS A 96 8.17 -12.60 -5.80
C LYS A 96 9.23 -12.45 -4.70
N LYS A 97 9.45 -11.25 -4.17
CA LYS A 97 10.47 -10.99 -3.12
C LYS A 97 9.98 -11.19 -1.68
N ILE A 98 8.67 -11.34 -1.48
CA ILE A 98 8.03 -11.65 -0.20
C ILE A 98 7.67 -13.14 -0.19
#